data_AF-A0A8J3E8R0-F1
#
_entry.id   AF-A0A8J3E8R0-F1
#
_cell.length_a   1.000
_cell.length_b   1.000
_cell.length_c   1.000
_cell.angle_alpha   90.00
_cell.angle_beta   90.00
_cell.angle_gamma   90.00
#
_symmetry.space_group_name_H-M   'P 1'
#
loop_
_entity.id
_entity.type
_entity.pdbx_description
1 polymer ?
#
loop_
_entity_poly.entity_id
_entity_poly.type
_entity_poly.pdbx_seq_one_letter_code
_entity_poly.pdbx_strand_id
1 'polypeptide(L)' 'MFDLAEVLDDVYGDAILAAQKETGLAESEFPACLPYTLAQLLDDEFYP' A
#
# COMPACT_ATOMS: atom_id res chain seq x y z
N MET A 1 -4.02 -21.84 -3.16
CA MET A 1 -4.39 -20.72 -4.04
C MET A 1 -4.32 -19.50 -3.15
N PHE A 2 -3.37 -18.60 -3.39
CA PHE A 2 -3.22 -17.37 -2.60
C PHE A 2 -4.16 -16.32 -3.17
N ASP A 3 -4.94 -15.65 -2.31
CA ASP A 3 -5.76 -14.51 -2.70
C ASP A 3 -4.93 -13.24 -2.58
N LEU A 4 -4.75 -12.52 -3.69
CA LEU A 4 -3.93 -11.32 -3.73
C LEU A 4 -4.56 -10.18 -2.91
N ALA A 5 -5.89 -10.17 -2.76
CA ALA A 5 -6.55 -9.18 -1.92
C ALA A 5 -6.21 -9.37 -0.43
N GLU A 6 -6.09 -10.62 0.04
CA GLU A 6 -5.71 -10.92 1.42
C GLU A 6 -4.24 -10.56 1.69
N VAL A 7 -3.35 -10.77 0.70
CA VAL A 7 -1.93 -10.43 0.84
C VAL A 7 -1.71 -8.92 0.84
N LEU A 8 -2.54 -8.14 0.12
CA LEU A 8 -2.37 -6.70 0.00
C LEU A 8 -2.48 -5.95 1.35
N ASP A 9 -3.40 -6.35 2.21
CA ASP A 9 -3.54 -5.74 3.53
C ASP A 9 -2.32 -6.04 4.42
N ASP A 10 -1.80 -7.27 4.36
CA ASP A 10 -0.61 -7.67 5.13
C ASP A 10 0.65 -6.92 4.65
N VAL A 11 0.83 -6.77 3.34
CA VAL A 11 2.03 -6.11 2.78
C VAL A 11 1.94 -4.58 2.79
N TYR A 12 0.74 -4.00 2.95
CA TYR A 12 0.60 -2.55 2.99
C TYR A 12 1.29 -1.94 4.22
N GLY A 13 1.26 -2.64 5.36
CA GLY A 13 2.02 -2.24 6.54
C GLY A 13 3.52 -2.16 6.27
N ASP A 14 4.08 -3.15 5.57
CA ASP A 14 5.50 -3.15 5.17
C ASP A 14 5.80 -2.00 4.19
N ALA A 15 4.86 -1.68 3.29
CA ALA A 15 5.01 -0.55 2.37
C ALA A 15 5.08 0.80 3.11
N ILE A 16 4.28 0.99 4.17
CA ILE A 16 4.37 2.17 5.04
C ILE A 16 5.74 2.24 5.72
N LEU A 17 6.24 1.13 6.28
CA LEU A 17 7.56 1.09 6.93
C LEU A 17 8.69 1.45 5.95
N ALA A 18 8.61 0.97 4.71
CA ALA A 18 9.55 1.34 3.66
C ALA A 18 9.47 2.83 3.34
N ALA A 19 8.25 3.37 3.14
CA ALA A 19 8.03 4.77 2.83
C ALA A 19 8.49 5.71 3.96
N GLN A 20 8.25 5.36 5.22
CA GLN A 20 8.78 6.09 6.38
C GLN A 20 10.31 6.16 6.35
N LYS A 21 10.97 5.04 6.07
CA LYS A 21 12.43 4.98 6.02
C LYS A 21 13.00 5.84 4.89
N GLU A 22 12.32 5.91 3.76
CA GLU A 22 12.75 6.69 2.59
C GLU A 22 12.47 8.19 2.74
N THR A 23 11.34 8.56 3.35
CA THR A 23 10.87 9.95 3.41
C THR A 23 11.17 10.64 4.75
N GLY A 24 11.36 9.87 5.82
CA GLY A 24 11.47 10.37 7.18
C GLY A 24 10.15 10.85 7.80
N LEU A 25 9.01 10.64 7.13
CA LEU A 25 7.69 11.00 7.63
C LEU A 25 7.21 10.02 8.70
N ALA A 26 6.32 10.48 9.59
CA ALA A 26 5.68 9.64 10.59
C ALA A 26 4.60 8.74 9.97
N GLU A 27 4.27 7.62 10.61
CA GLU A 27 3.22 6.69 10.16
C GLU A 27 1.88 7.37 9.94
N SER A 28 1.56 8.33 10.81
CA SER A 28 0.31 9.10 10.76
C SER A 28 0.14 9.93 9.50
N GLU A 29 1.22 10.19 8.77
CA GLU A 29 1.19 10.93 7.50
C GLU A 29 0.79 10.02 6.33
N PHE A 30 0.84 8.70 6.53
CA PHE A 30 0.41 7.71 5.54
C PHE A 30 -1.04 7.27 5.83
N PRO A 31 -1.80 6.88 4.79
CA PRO A 31 -3.10 6.26 5.01
C PRO A 31 -2.96 5.00 5.88
N ALA A 32 -3.84 4.84 6.86
CA ALA A 32 -3.82 3.68 7.76
C ALA A 32 -4.22 2.36 7.10
N CYS A 33 -4.84 2.43 5.91
CA CYS A 33 -5.25 1.30 5.10
C CYS A 33 -5.01 1.63 3.61
N LEU A 34 -4.83 0.60 2.80
CA LEU A 34 -4.56 0.75 1.38
C LEU A 34 -5.71 1.52 0.71
N PRO A 35 -5.46 2.72 0.13
CA PRO A 35 -6.52 3.57 -0.40
C PRO A 35 -7.02 3.10 -1.78
N TYR A 36 -6.31 2.15 -2.40
CA TYR A 36 -6.58 1.66 -3.75
C TYR A 36 -7.07 0.22 -3.73
N THR A 37 -8.02 -0.08 -4.61
CA THR A 37 -8.46 -1.45 -4.84
C THR A 37 -7.39 -2.23 -5.60
N LEU A 38 -7.43 -3.56 -5.51
CA LEU A 38 -6.55 -4.43 -6.30
C LEU A 38 -6.63 -4.12 -7.81
N ALA A 39 -7.84 -3.84 -8.33
CA ALA A 39 -8.02 -3.51 -9.73
C ALA A 39 -7.28 -2.21 -10.12
N GLN A 40 -7.29 -1.19 -9.25
CA GLN A 40 -6.58 0.07 -9.48
C GLN A 40 -5.06 -0.09 -9.38
N LEU A 41 -4.57 -0.96 -8.48
CA LEU A 41 -3.14 -1.23 -8.36
C LEU A 41 -2.56 -2.01 -9.54
N LEU A 42 -3.40 -2.82 -10.21
CA LEU A 42 -3.04 -3.57 -11.41
C LEU A 42 -3.32 -2.79 -12.70
N ASP A 43 -3.85 -1.58 -12.61
CA ASP A 43 -4.12 -0.71 -13.75
C ASP A 43 -2.89 0.19 -14.01
N ASP A 44 -2.15 -0.13 -15.06
CA ASP A 44 -0.93 0.62 -15.45
C ASP A 44 -1.23 2.09 -15.84
N GLU A 45 -2.49 2.44 -16.13
CA GLU A 45 -2.93 3.79 -16.44
C GLU A 45 -3.44 4.55 -15.21
N PHE A 46 -3.54 3.88 -14.05
CA PHE A 46 -3.97 4.50 -12.80
C PHE A 46 -2.78 5.10 -12.03
N TYR A 47 -2.76 6.43 -11.89
CA TYR A 47 -1.75 7.16 -11.13
C TYR A 47 -2.35 7.78 -9.86
N PRO A 48 -1.71 7.60 -8.69
CA PRO A 48 -2.13 8.17 -7.42
C PRO A 48 -1.91 9.69 -7.30
#